data_AF-A0A4S8T542-F1
#
_entry.id   AF-A0A4S8T542-F1
#
_cell.length_a   1.000
_cell.length_b   1.000
_cell.length_c   1.000
_cell.angle_alpha   90.00
_cell.angle_beta   90.00
_cell.angle_gamma   90.00
#
_symmetry.space_group_name_H-M   'P 1'
#
loop_
_entity.id
_entity.type
_entity.pdbx_description
1 polymer ?
#
loop_
_entity_poly.entity_id
_entity_poly.type
_entity_poly.pdbx_seq_one_letter_code
_entity_poly.pdbx_strand_id
1 'polypeptide(L)'
;MSTFLGAHSPVHEQLPTKRKRSDDEESSTRKKKAPTKVPSTRKSRAARESERLYENSIRAIEKGFRALDKRVKSLKWPDMNDCILALAIDAYATAATENLPNVFKLKGMDNGFTLAFDLTMAIADISYTDLEKTAKMSGWGDAEASYKELDRVLLSLIPNREKPTANNQPGNPSGTGRPGTLHQGWTYAQKMKREKDRREVRRVRRETTQDWVSIALAELKEDRDYLDAYGIEGYFPKSIAALEGILSEQSFPGAASPSGGSA
;
A
#
# COMPACT_ATOMS: atom_id res chain seq x y z
N MET A 1 -40.22 -28.36 44.42
CA MET A 1 -41.08 -28.56 43.23
C MET A 1 -42.14 -27.47 43.26
N SER A 2 -42.13 -26.55 42.29
CA SER A 2 -43.14 -25.48 42.20
C SER A 2 -43.42 -25.17 40.73
N THR A 3 -44.70 -25.02 40.45
CA THR A 3 -45.39 -24.86 39.17
C THR A 3 -45.32 -23.43 38.62
N PHE A 4 -45.27 -23.24 37.29
CA PHE A 4 -46.41 -22.79 36.48
C PHE A 4 -46.02 -22.60 34.99
N LEU A 5 -46.93 -23.06 34.13
CA LEU A 5 -46.91 -23.03 32.67
C LEU A 5 -47.61 -21.76 32.13
N GLY A 6 -47.13 -21.24 31.01
CA GLY A 6 -47.83 -20.30 30.13
C GLY A 6 -47.41 -20.59 28.68
N ALA A 7 -48.38 -21.03 27.88
CA ALA A 7 -48.23 -21.71 26.60
C ALA A 7 -47.98 -20.77 25.40
N HIS A 8 -47.44 -21.31 24.29
CA HIS A 8 -48.09 -21.33 22.97
C HIS A 8 -47.40 -22.34 22.01
N SER A 9 -48.25 -23.06 21.28
CA SER A 9 -47.98 -24.22 20.40
C SER A 9 -47.97 -23.85 18.89
N PRO A 10 -47.64 -24.80 17.98
CA PRO A 10 -47.05 -24.54 16.66
C PRO A 10 -47.96 -24.81 15.43
N VAL A 11 -47.47 -24.36 14.25
CA VAL A 11 -47.44 -24.95 12.87
C VAL A 11 -48.57 -25.88 12.39
N HIS A 12 -49.16 -25.63 11.19
CA HIS A 12 -49.21 -26.59 10.04
C HIS A 12 -49.79 -26.06 8.69
N GLU A 13 -49.11 -26.46 7.60
CA GLU A 13 -49.50 -26.93 6.23
C GLU A 13 -50.46 -26.22 5.22
N GLN A 14 -49.86 -25.82 4.09
CA GLN A 14 -50.05 -26.17 2.64
C GLN A 14 -51.41 -26.51 1.95
N LEU A 15 -51.72 -25.69 0.90
CA LEU A 15 -52.11 -25.95 -0.53
C LEU A 15 -53.43 -26.72 -0.90
N PRO A 16 -53.99 -26.73 -2.16
CA PRO A 16 -53.61 -26.10 -3.47
C PRO A 16 -54.78 -25.58 -4.40
N THR A 17 -54.41 -25.21 -5.65
CA THR A 17 -55.12 -25.28 -6.98
C THR A 17 -55.85 -24.08 -7.66
N LYS A 18 -55.64 -24.07 -8.99
CA LYS A 18 -55.93 -23.12 -10.10
C LYS A 18 -57.43 -22.90 -10.43
N ARG A 19 -57.80 -21.72 -10.96
CA ARG A 19 -58.54 -21.50 -12.26
C ARG A 19 -58.96 -20.02 -12.55
N LYS A 20 -58.41 -19.48 -13.65
CA LYS A 20 -59.00 -18.79 -14.85
C LYS A 20 -60.05 -17.64 -14.79
N ARG A 21 -59.83 -16.67 -15.70
CA ARG A 21 -60.71 -15.66 -16.39
C ARG A 21 -60.95 -14.31 -15.68
N SER A 22 -61.11 -13.16 -16.35
CA SER A 22 -60.83 -12.65 -17.72
C SER A 22 -61.23 -11.16 -17.75
N ASP A 23 -60.69 -10.39 -18.72
CA ASP A 23 -61.23 -9.15 -19.32
C ASP A 23 -61.32 -7.89 -18.41
N ASP A 24 -61.20 -6.63 -18.83
CA ASP A 24 -60.70 -5.89 -20.01
C ASP A 24 -60.72 -4.39 -19.60
N GLU A 25 -60.05 -3.52 -20.37
CA GLU A 25 -60.22 -2.04 -20.43
C GLU A 25 -59.71 -1.18 -19.23
N GLU A 26 -59.05 -0.02 -19.36
CA GLU A 26 -58.59 0.82 -20.49
C GLU A 26 -57.59 1.87 -19.92
N SER A 27 -56.70 2.38 -20.78
CA SER A 27 -56.11 3.74 -20.76
C SER A 27 -55.29 4.22 -19.55
N SER A 28 -53.98 4.45 -19.76
CA SER A 28 -53.48 5.81 -19.99
C SER A 28 -51.95 5.90 -19.90
N THR A 29 -51.40 6.67 -20.83
CA THR A 29 -50.01 6.92 -21.16
C THR A 29 -49.08 7.30 -20.00
N ARG A 30 -47.89 6.67 -19.97
CA ARG A 30 -46.61 7.36 -19.66
C ARG A 30 -45.44 6.59 -20.29
N LYS A 31 -44.87 7.13 -21.38
CA LYS A 31 -43.60 6.67 -21.94
C LYS A 31 -42.52 6.77 -20.86
N LYS A 32 -42.10 5.64 -20.29
CA LYS A 32 -40.89 5.55 -19.46
C LYS A 32 -39.71 5.92 -20.35
N LYS A 33 -39.10 7.09 -20.10
CA LYS A 33 -37.75 7.40 -20.60
C LYS A 33 -36.84 6.27 -20.13
N ALA A 34 -36.23 5.56 -21.08
CA ALA A 34 -35.15 4.63 -20.77
C ALA A 34 -34.06 5.39 -19.99
N PRO A 35 -33.49 4.79 -18.93
CA PRO A 35 -32.41 5.43 -18.19
C PRO A 35 -31.26 5.67 -19.17
N THR A 36 -30.90 6.94 -19.35
CA THR A 36 -29.73 7.36 -20.10
C THR A 36 -28.53 6.62 -19.52
N LYS A 37 -28.01 5.66 -20.28
CA LYS A 37 -26.83 4.88 -19.94
C LYS A 37 -25.68 5.87 -19.85
N VAL A 38 -25.26 6.20 -18.62
CA VAL A 38 -24.03 6.95 -18.36
C VAL A 38 -22.92 6.23 -19.12
N PRO A 39 -22.10 6.91 -19.94
CA PRO A 39 -21.01 6.27 -20.64
C PRO A 39 -20.08 5.64 -19.60
N SER A 40 -20.08 4.32 -19.51
CA SER A 40 -19.01 3.61 -18.82
C SER A 40 -17.73 3.94 -19.57
N THR A 41 -16.87 4.75 -18.98
CA THR A 41 -15.50 4.97 -19.43
C THR A 41 -14.79 3.62 -19.36
N ARG A 42 -14.88 2.86 -20.46
CA ARG A 42 -14.24 1.57 -20.61
C ARG A 42 -12.74 1.83 -20.54
N LYS A 43 -12.11 1.57 -19.39
CA LYS A 43 -10.64 1.68 -19.20
C LYS A 43 -9.94 1.09 -20.42
N SER A 44 -9.00 1.85 -20.98
CA SER A 44 -8.25 1.47 -22.17
C SER A 44 -7.55 0.13 -21.95
N ARG A 45 -7.30 -0.61 -23.03
CA ARG A 45 -6.59 -1.90 -22.95
C ARG A 45 -5.21 -1.72 -22.30
N ALA A 46 -4.49 -0.65 -22.64
CA ALA A 46 -3.19 -0.30 -22.07
C ALA A 46 -3.28 -0.08 -20.54
N ALA A 47 -4.28 0.67 -20.06
CA ALA A 47 -4.48 0.87 -18.61
C ALA A 47 -4.76 -0.45 -17.86
N ARG A 48 -5.48 -1.39 -18.49
CA ARG A 48 -5.71 -2.72 -17.90
C ARG A 48 -4.42 -3.55 -17.87
N GLU A 49 -3.53 -3.36 -18.83
CA GLU A 49 -2.26 -4.09 -18.89
C GLU A 49 -1.28 -3.57 -17.82
N SER A 50 -1.19 -2.26 -17.60
CA SER A 50 -0.36 -1.68 -16.54
C SER A 50 -0.87 -2.07 -15.14
N GLU A 51 -2.18 -1.99 -14.91
CA GLU A 51 -2.80 -2.46 -13.66
C GLU A 51 -2.51 -3.95 -13.39
N ARG A 52 -2.64 -4.81 -14.41
CA ARG A 52 -2.32 -6.24 -14.27
C ARG A 52 -0.86 -6.48 -13.94
N LEU A 53 0.06 -5.75 -14.56
CA LEU A 53 1.49 -5.87 -14.28
C LEU A 53 1.80 -5.45 -12.84
N TYR A 54 1.21 -4.34 -12.38
CA TYR A 54 1.33 -3.89 -11.00
C TYR A 54 0.84 -4.96 -10.01
N GLU A 55 -0.39 -5.44 -10.15
CA GLU A 55 -0.98 -6.46 -9.26
C GLU A 55 -0.19 -7.78 -9.26
N ASN A 56 0.31 -8.20 -10.42
CA ASN A 56 1.18 -9.37 -10.51
C ASN A 56 2.51 -9.16 -9.77
N SER A 57 3.07 -7.96 -9.85
CA SER A 57 4.32 -7.61 -9.19
C SER A 57 4.15 -7.58 -7.66
N ILE A 58 3.07 -6.98 -7.15
CA ILE A 58 2.74 -7.00 -5.71
C ILE A 58 2.64 -8.44 -5.20
N ARG A 59 1.92 -9.31 -5.91
CA ARG A 59 1.81 -10.74 -5.55
C ARG A 59 3.15 -11.47 -5.58
N ALA A 60 4.01 -11.16 -6.54
CA ALA A 60 5.34 -11.76 -6.65
C ALA A 60 6.24 -11.34 -5.47
N ILE A 61 6.26 -10.05 -5.16
CA ILE A 61 6.97 -9.45 -4.01
C ILE A 61 6.55 -10.14 -2.71
N GLU A 62 5.24 -10.21 -2.44
CA GLU A 62 4.75 -10.85 -1.22
C GLU A 62 5.11 -12.34 -1.15
N LYS A 63 5.10 -13.04 -2.29
CA LYS A 63 5.48 -14.46 -2.35
C LYS A 63 6.97 -14.63 -2.04
N GLY A 64 7.83 -13.78 -2.60
CA GLY A 64 9.27 -13.76 -2.31
C GLY A 64 9.54 -13.51 -0.82
N PHE A 65 8.91 -12.47 -0.25
CA PHE A 65 9.02 -12.14 1.16
C PHE A 65 8.57 -13.31 2.07
N ARG A 66 7.43 -13.95 1.78
CA ARG A 66 6.97 -15.14 2.53
C ARG A 66 7.94 -16.32 2.44
N ALA A 67 8.64 -16.48 1.32
CA ALA A 67 9.66 -17.52 1.18
C ALA A 67 10.90 -17.23 2.04
N LEU A 68 11.35 -15.97 2.08
CA LEU A 68 12.43 -15.53 2.96
C LEU A 68 12.05 -15.73 4.44
N ASP A 69 10.85 -15.32 4.85
CA ASP A 69 10.35 -15.55 6.21
C ASP A 69 10.34 -17.03 6.60
N LYS A 70 9.89 -17.90 5.69
CA LYS A 70 9.88 -19.35 5.92
C LYS A 70 11.30 -19.88 6.09
N ARG A 71 12.25 -19.41 5.29
CA ARG A 71 13.65 -19.80 5.35
C ARG A 71 14.28 -19.37 6.68
N VAL A 72 14.03 -18.14 7.11
CA VAL A 72 14.45 -17.61 8.43
C VAL A 72 13.84 -18.42 9.58
N LYS A 73 12.57 -18.82 9.49
CA LYS A 73 11.93 -19.69 10.51
C LYS A 73 12.53 -21.08 10.60
N SER A 74 12.99 -21.64 9.48
CA SER A 74 13.51 -23.01 9.43
C SER A 74 14.96 -23.15 9.88
N LEU A 75 15.68 -22.04 10.09
CA LEU A 75 17.06 -22.07 10.59
C LEU A 75 17.12 -22.64 12.01
N LYS A 76 18.03 -23.58 12.24
CA LYS A 76 18.34 -24.10 13.57
C LYS A 76 19.49 -23.31 14.19
N TRP A 77 19.52 -23.23 15.52
CA TRP A 77 20.52 -22.49 16.30
C TRP A 77 22.01 -22.78 15.96
N PRO A 78 22.44 -24.02 15.63
CA PRO A 78 23.83 -24.28 15.26
C PRO A 78 24.24 -23.67 13.91
N ASP A 79 23.28 -23.48 12.99
CA ASP A 79 23.50 -22.92 11.65
C ASP A 79 23.42 -21.38 11.64
N MET A 80 23.19 -20.78 12.81
CA MET A 80 22.82 -19.38 12.93
C MET A 80 24.01 -18.47 12.62
N ASN A 81 25.25 -18.78 13.05
CA ASN A 81 26.40 -17.87 12.83
C ASN A 81 26.75 -17.63 11.34
N ASP A 82 26.74 -18.66 10.50
CA ASP A 82 27.02 -18.49 9.05
C ASP A 82 25.78 -17.99 8.27
N CYS A 83 24.56 -18.28 8.75
CA CYS A 83 23.31 -17.77 8.15
C CYS A 83 22.93 -16.35 8.60
N ILE A 84 23.43 -15.88 9.74
CA ILE A 84 23.23 -14.52 10.28
C ILE A 84 23.77 -13.47 9.30
N LEU A 85 24.81 -13.80 8.53
CA LEU A 85 25.36 -12.94 7.48
C LEU A 85 24.61 -13.05 6.14
N ALA A 86 24.04 -14.21 5.81
CA ALA A 86 23.47 -14.51 4.49
C ALA A 86 21.94 -14.29 4.36
N LEU A 87 21.21 -14.16 5.48
CA LEU A 87 19.76 -13.87 5.52
C LEU A 87 19.47 -12.51 6.21
N ALA A 88 20.49 -11.65 6.20
CA ALA A 88 20.48 -10.28 6.70
C ALA A 88 19.53 -9.39 5.89
N ILE A 89 19.42 -8.12 6.31
CA ILE A 89 18.67 -7.07 5.60
C ILE A 89 19.02 -7.05 4.11
N ASP A 90 20.27 -7.31 3.74
CA ASP A 90 20.75 -7.44 2.36
C ASP A 90 19.96 -8.44 1.52
N ALA A 91 19.60 -9.59 2.09
CA ALA A 91 18.84 -10.61 1.35
C ALA A 91 17.42 -10.12 1.05
N TYR A 92 16.82 -9.36 1.97
CA TYR A 92 15.54 -8.71 1.75
C TYR A 92 15.66 -7.56 0.76
N ALA A 93 16.68 -6.73 0.89
CA ALA A 93 16.92 -5.59 0.01
C ALA A 93 17.21 -6.05 -1.43
N THR A 94 18.06 -7.06 -1.60
CA THR A 94 18.38 -7.69 -2.89
C THR A 94 17.15 -8.36 -3.51
N ALA A 95 16.40 -9.17 -2.74
CA ALA A 95 15.18 -9.80 -3.26
C ALA A 95 14.09 -8.76 -3.61
N ALA A 96 14.06 -7.63 -2.89
CA ALA A 96 13.16 -6.54 -3.20
C ALA A 96 13.55 -5.89 -4.55
N THR A 97 14.84 -5.62 -4.78
CA THR A 97 15.32 -4.99 -6.02
C THR A 97 15.19 -5.88 -7.27
N GLU A 98 15.06 -7.20 -7.14
CA GLU A 98 14.71 -8.09 -8.27
C GLU A 98 13.41 -7.69 -9.00
N ASN A 99 12.55 -6.88 -8.36
CA ASN A 99 11.29 -6.40 -8.93
C ASN A 99 11.41 -5.06 -9.68
N LEU A 100 12.59 -4.41 -9.65
CA LEU A 100 12.84 -3.15 -10.37
C LEU A 100 12.59 -3.20 -11.89
N PRO A 101 12.87 -4.31 -12.62
CA PRO A 101 12.51 -4.40 -14.03
C PRO A 101 11.03 -4.13 -14.30
N ASN A 102 10.13 -4.54 -13.39
CA ASN A 102 8.70 -4.27 -13.53
C ASN A 102 8.37 -2.80 -13.26
N VAL A 103 9.10 -2.12 -12.36
CA VAL A 103 8.99 -0.66 -12.15
C VAL A 103 9.35 0.08 -13.43
N PHE A 104 10.47 -0.26 -14.07
CA PHE A 104 10.88 0.37 -15.32
C PHE A 104 9.90 0.08 -16.47
N LYS A 105 9.36 -1.14 -16.52
CA LYS A 105 8.32 -1.49 -17.49
C LYS A 105 7.05 -0.68 -17.27
N LEU A 106 6.58 -0.55 -16.02
CA LEU A 106 5.44 0.29 -15.68
C LEU A 106 5.69 1.74 -16.06
N LYS A 107 6.86 2.30 -15.75
CA LYS A 107 7.24 3.68 -16.10
C LYS A 107 7.07 4.00 -17.59
N GLY A 108 7.25 3.00 -18.47
CA GLY A 108 7.07 3.14 -19.93
C GLY A 108 5.64 2.98 -20.44
N MET A 109 4.65 2.75 -19.57
CA MET A 109 3.24 2.52 -19.94
C MET A 109 2.35 3.73 -19.65
N ASP A 110 1.17 3.78 -20.26
CA ASP A 110 0.15 4.81 -19.98
C ASP A 110 -0.27 4.79 -18.51
N ASN A 111 -0.32 5.97 -17.88
CA ASN A 111 -0.51 6.16 -16.43
C ASN A 111 0.49 5.35 -15.56
N GLY A 112 1.60 4.96 -16.16
CA GLY A 112 2.56 4.05 -15.58
C GLY A 112 3.43 4.64 -14.48
N PHE A 113 3.62 5.96 -14.46
CA PHE A 113 4.39 6.64 -13.42
C PHE A 113 3.79 6.49 -12.03
N THR A 114 2.46 6.58 -11.89
CA THR A 114 1.78 6.37 -10.60
C THR A 114 1.97 4.94 -10.11
N LEU A 115 1.72 3.95 -10.98
CA LEU A 115 1.88 2.53 -10.64
C LEU A 115 3.35 2.16 -10.36
N ALA A 116 4.30 2.75 -11.10
CA ALA A 116 5.72 2.57 -10.86
C ALA A 116 6.14 3.15 -9.52
N PHE A 117 5.62 4.33 -9.16
CA PHE A 117 5.86 4.96 -7.86
C PHE A 117 5.33 4.06 -6.73
N ASP A 118 4.06 3.66 -6.81
CA ASP A 118 3.41 2.86 -5.76
C ASP A 118 4.09 1.48 -5.63
N LEU A 119 4.53 0.88 -6.74
CA LEU A 119 5.31 -0.36 -6.73
C LEU A 119 6.68 -0.14 -6.06
N THR A 120 7.36 0.97 -6.33
CA THR A 120 8.65 1.28 -5.70
C THR A 120 8.49 1.46 -4.19
N MET A 121 7.43 2.12 -3.73
CA MET A 121 7.10 2.22 -2.30
C MET A 121 6.80 0.85 -1.67
N ALA A 122 6.10 -0.05 -2.39
CA ALA A 122 5.86 -1.41 -1.91
C ALA A 122 7.15 -2.26 -1.84
N ILE A 123 8.09 -2.06 -2.78
CA ILE A 123 9.43 -2.65 -2.73
C ILE A 123 10.22 -2.07 -1.55
N ALA A 124 10.12 -0.77 -1.27
CA ALA A 124 10.76 -0.14 -0.12
C ALA A 124 10.26 -0.73 1.21
N ASP A 125 8.94 -0.91 1.38
CA ASP A 125 8.30 -1.47 2.59
C ASP A 125 8.78 -2.91 2.93
N ILE A 126 9.21 -3.68 1.93
CA ILE A 126 9.66 -5.09 2.10
C ILE A 126 11.18 -5.26 1.96
N SER A 127 11.90 -4.21 1.58
CA SER A 127 13.37 -4.18 1.43
C SER A 127 14.13 -4.30 2.76
N TYR A 128 13.40 -4.28 3.87
CA TYR A 128 13.93 -4.53 5.21
C TYR A 128 12.99 -5.47 5.97
N THR A 129 13.57 -6.27 6.87
CA THR A 129 12.82 -7.22 7.71
C THR A 129 12.46 -6.59 9.05
N ASP A 130 11.68 -7.30 9.88
CA ASP A 130 11.45 -6.90 11.26
C ASP A 130 12.76 -6.98 12.06
N LEU A 131 13.31 -5.82 12.37
CA LEU A 131 14.55 -5.65 13.11
C LEU A 131 14.42 -6.03 14.58
N GLU A 132 13.22 -6.22 15.14
CA GLU A 132 13.12 -6.68 16.54
C GLU A 132 13.61 -8.12 16.73
N LYS A 133 13.46 -8.98 15.72
CA LYS A 133 14.04 -10.34 15.75
C LYS A 133 15.49 -10.34 15.28
N THR A 134 15.83 -9.40 14.40
CA THR A 134 17.13 -9.31 13.75
C THR A 134 18.03 -8.23 14.36
N ALA A 135 17.70 -7.70 15.55
CA ALA A 135 18.44 -6.64 16.23
C ALA A 135 19.89 -7.04 16.59
N LYS A 136 20.14 -8.34 16.73
CA LYS A 136 21.51 -8.90 16.86
C LYS A 136 22.22 -9.07 15.50
N MET A 137 21.53 -8.75 14.40
CA MET A 137 21.93 -8.89 13.00
C MET A 137 21.88 -7.54 12.25
N SER A 138 21.38 -6.47 12.87
CA SER A 138 21.41 -5.11 12.34
C SER A 138 22.83 -4.55 12.49
N GLY A 139 23.57 -4.48 11.38
CA GLY A 139 24.97 -4.01 11.37
C GLY A 139 25.90 -4.81 10.45
N TRP A 140 25.41 -5.88 9.81
CA TRP A 140 26.19 -6.67 8.86
C TRP A 140 25.49 -6.68 7.50
N GLY A 141 26.16 -6.14 6.48
CA GLY A 141 25.67 -6.13 5.10
C GLY A 141 25.84 -4.81 4.33
N ASP A 142 25.58 -4.83 3.02
CA ASP A 142 25.55 -3.69 2.08
C ASP A 142 24.13 -3.42 1.54
N ALA A 143 23.14 -3.41 2.43
CA ALA A 143 21.78 -2.96 2.11
C ALA A 143 21.74 -1.52 1.59
N GLU A 144 22.77 -0.72 1.93
CA GLU A 144 22.93 0.66 1.46
C GLU A 144 22.97 0.75 -0.06
N ALA A 145 23.63 -0.20 -0.75
CA ALA A 145 23.63 -0.24 -2.21
C ALA A 145 22.21 -0.39 -2.79
N SER A 146 21.40 -1.31 -2.23
CA SER A 146 20.01 -1.49 -2.63
C SER A 146 19.16 -0.25 -2.30
N TYR A 147 19.34 0.37 -1.13
CA TYR A 147 18.63 1.60 -0.77
C TYR A 147 19.01 2.77 -1.68
N LYS A 148 20.29 2.92 -2.04
CA LYS A 148 20.75 3.91 -3.01
C LYS A 148 20.12 3.69 -4.39
N GLU A 149 19.99 2.45 -4.84
CA GLU A 149 19.33 2.13 -6.10
C GLU A 149 17.84 2.48 -6.06
N LEU A 150 17.14 2.04 -5.02
CA LEU A 150 15.72 2.33 -4.84
C LEU A 150 15.46 3.84 -4.71
N ASP A 151 16.32 4.57 -3.99
CA ASP A 151 16.24 6.02 -3.85
C ASP A 151 16.39 6.72 -5.20
N ARG A 152 17.34 6.29 -6.03
CA ARG A 152 17.49 6.80 -7.41
C ARG A 152 16.24 6.54 -8.26
N VAL A 153 15.67 5.34 -8.17
CA VAL A 153 14.48 4.96 -8.92
C VAL A 153 13.30 5.81 -8.49
N LEU A 154 13.01 5.88 -7.19
CA LEU A 154 11.90 6.65 -6.63
C LEU A 154 12.04 8.14 -6.95
N LEU A 155 13.23 8.70 -6.79
CA LEU A 155 13.54 10.08 -7.15
C LEU A 155 13.21 10.39 -8.62
N SER A 156 13.46 9.45 -9.54
CA SER A 156 13.14 9.62 -10.96
C SER A 156 11.64 9.63 -11.27
N LEU A 157 10.82 9.11 -10.36
CA LEU A 157 9.38 8.97 -10.50
C LEU A 157 8.63 10.16 -9.89
N ILE A 158 9.14 10.74 -8.80
CA ILE A 158 8.53 11.85 -8.05
C ILE A 158 8.06 13.00 -8.97
N PRO A 159 8.89 13.57 -9.87
CA PRO A 159 8.49 14.74 -10.66
C PRO A 159 7.38 14.46 -11.69
N ASN A 160 7.24 13.20 -12.09
CA ASN A 160 6.33 12.76 -13.15
C ASN A 160 5.01 12.19 -12.60
N ARG A 161 4.88 12.10 -11.28
CA ARG A 161 3.62 11.73 -10.65
C ARG A 161 2.69 12.95 -10.64
N GLU A 162 1.41 12.70 -10.88
CA GLU A 162 0.39 13.75 -10.91
C GLU A 162 0.42 14.54 -9.59
N LYS A 163 0.56 15.87 -9.68
CA LYS A 163 0.66 16.72 -8.49
C LYS A 163 -0.64 16.62 -7.67
N PRO A 164 -0.56 16.54 -6.33
CA PRO A 164 -1.74 16.64 -5.49
C PRO A 164 -2.50 17.93 -5.83
N THR A 165 -3.81 17.83 -6.00
CA THR A 165 -4.65 19.03 -6.21
C THR A 165 -4.71 19.80 -4.89
N ALA A 166 -4.41 21.10 -4.93
CA ALA A 166 -3.95 21.96 -3.82
C ALA A 166 -4.89 22.14 -2.59
N ASN A 167 -5.96 21.37 -2.43
CA ASN A 167 -6.99 21.63 -1.41
C ASN A 167 -7.20 20.53 -0.37
N ASN A 168 -6.37 19.50 -0.33
CA ASN A 168 -6.49 18.48 0.71
C ASN A 168 -5.45 18.76 1.81
N GLN A 169 -5.95 19.31 2.91
CA GLN A 169 -5.25 19.46 4.17
C GLN A 169 -4.55 18.12 4.52
N PRO A 170 -3.30 18.12 4.99
CA PRO A 170 -2.58 16.89 5.31
C PRO A 170 -3.41 16.11 6.32
N GLY A 171 -3.99 15.00 5.87
CA GLY A 171 -4.67 14.06 6.74
C GLY A 171 -3.63 13.58 7.73
N ASN A 172 -3.77 13.99 8.98
CA ASN A 172 -2.83 13.64 10.04
C ASN A 172 -2.58 12.12 9.94
N PRO A 173 -1.35 11.62 9.69
CA PRO A 173 -1.07 10.20 9.50
C PRO A 173 -1.12 9.43 10.85
N SER A 174 -1.96 9.91 11.77
CA SER A 174 -2.18 9.38 13.10
C SER A 174 -2.87 8.03 12.99
N GLY A 175 -2.05 6.97 12.92
CA GLY A 175 -2.53 5.59 13.01
C GLY A 175 -1.61 4.50 12.48
N THR A 176 -0.48 4.83 11.81
CA THR A 176 0.41 3.81 11.22
C THR A 176 1.72 3.59 11.97
N GLY A 177 2.04 4.44 12.94
CA GLY A 177 3.30 4.38 13.68
C GLY A 177 3.60 2.99 14.23
N ARG A 178 4.77 2.45 13.91
CA ARG A 178 5.43 1.41 14.72
C ARG A 178 5.46 1.94 16.16
N PRO A 179 4.83 1.26 17.13
CA PRO A 179 4.86 1.74 18.51
C PRO A 179 6.31 1.75 18.96
N GLY A 180 6.65 2.79 19.72
CA GLY A 180 7.92 2.85 20.44
C GLY A 180 8.17 1.53 21.14
N THR A 181 9.43 1.12 21.08
CA THR A 181 10.05 -0.05 21.70
C THR A 181 9.20 -0.68 22.81
N LEU A 182 8.95 -2.00 22.70
CA LEU A 182 8.42 -2.91 23.72
C LEU A 182 6.90 -3.19 23.69
N HIS A 183 6.52 -4.17 22.87
CA HIS A 183 5.55 -5.17 23.35
C HIS A 183 6.28 -6.51 23.54
N GLN A 184 7.01 -6.64 24.66
CA GLN A 184 7.75 -7.85 25.03
C GLN A 184 6.87 -9.12 25.14
N GLY A 185 5.53 -9.00 25.09
CA GLY A 185 4.59 -10.12 25.17
C GLY A 185 4.07 -10.64 23.83
N TRP A 186 4.44 -10.05 22.68
CA TRP A 186 3.94 -10.52 21.39
C TRP A 186 4.72 -11.73 20.87
N THR A 187 3.98 -12.76 20.48
CA THR A 187 4.53 -13.88 19.74
C THR A 187 5.05 -13.42 18.38
N TYR A 188 6.03 -14.14 17.84
CA TYR A 188 6.56 -13.88 16.51
C TYR A 188 5.46 -13.89 15.42
N ALA A 189 4.48 -14.79 15.52
CA ALA A 189 3.36 -14.83 14.57
C ALA A 189 2.52 -13.55 14.61
N GLN A 190 2.31 -12.98 15.79
CA GLN A 190 1.58 -11.70 15.96
C GLN A 190 2.36 -10.54 15.35
N LYS A 191 3.68 -10.48 15.54
CA LYS A 191 4.54 -9.43 14.93
C LYS A 191 4.51 -9.49 13.41
N MET A 192 4.69 -10.68 12.83
CA MET A 192 4.64 -10.86 11.37
C MET A 192 3.26 -10.53 10.78
N LYS A 193 2.18 -10.93 11.48
CA LYS A 193 0.82 -10.59 11.07
C LYS A 193 0.63 -9.07 11.07
N ARG A 194 1.09 -8.38 12.12
CA ARG A 194 0.99 -6.93 12.23
C ARG A 194 1.78 -6.21 11.13
N GLU A 195 3.02 -6.62 10.87
CA GLU A 195 3.81 -6.00 9.79
C GLU A 195 3.17 -6.22 8.41
N LYS A 196 2.59 -7.40 8.18
CA LYS A 196 1.79 -7.65 6.98
C LYS A 196 0.58 -6.70 6.90
N ASP A 197 -0.20 -6.61 7.97
CA ASP A 197 -1.40 -5.77 8.03
C ASP A 197 -1.01 -4.28 7.88
N ARG A 198 0.11 -3.84 8.46
CA ARG A 198 0.66 -2.48 8.33
C ARG A 198 1.01 -2.14 6.88
N ARG A 199 1.73 -3.02 6.19
CA ARG A 199 2.11 -2.83 4.77
C ARG A 199 0.89 -2.82 3.85
N GLU A 200 -0.10 -3.67 4.12
CA GLU A 200 -1.38 -3.68 3.40
C GLU A 200 -2.09 -2.33 3.55
N VAL A 201 -2.20 -1.82 4.78
CA VAL A 201 -2.84 -0.52 5.06
C VAL A 201 -2.11 0.63 4.36
N ARG A 202 -0.76 0.63 4.39
CA ARG A 202 0.05 1.63 3.66
C ARG A 202 -0.21 1.57 2.15
N ARG A 203 -0.18 0.37 1.56
CA ARG A 203 -0.43 0.18 0.13
C ARG A 203 -1.80 0.71 -0.28
N VAL A 204 -2.86 0.27 0.40
CA VAL A 204 -4.24 0.72 0.14
C VAL A 204 -4.35 2.24 0.27
N ARG A 205 -3.67 2.84 1.25
CA ARG A 205 -3.67 4.29 1.45
C ARG A 205 -3.02 5.04 0.29
N ARG A 206 -1.87 4.56 -0.22
CA ARG A 206 -1.20 5.14 -1.39
C ARG A 206 -2.05 5.06 -2.65
N GLU A 207 -2.80 3.97 -2.83
CA GLU A 207 -3.67 3.75 -3.99
C GLU A 207 -4.97 4.59 -3.96
N THR A 208 -5.43 4.99 -2.77
CA THR A 208 -6.74 5.64 -2.58
C THR A 208 -6.66 7.14 -2.27
N THR A 209 -5.53 7.62 -1.77
CA THR A 209 -5.40 9.00 -1.29
C THR A 209 -4.77 9.91 -2.34
N GLN A 210 -5.32 11.13 -2.47
CA GLN A 210 -4.83 12.13 -3.41
C GLN A 210 -3.62 12.92 -2.88
N ASP A 211 -3.49 13.07 -1.55
CA ASP A 211 -2.31 13.62 -0.88
C ASP A 211 -1.19 12.57 -0.75
N TRP A 212 -0.68 12.17 -1.89
CA TRP A 212 0.31 11.11 -1.93
C TRP A 212 1.69 11.56 -1.44
N VAL A 213 1.99 12.87 -1.52
CA VAL A 213 3.30 13.43 -1.13
C VAL A 213 3.46 13.34 0.38
N SER A 214 2.48 13.81 1.16
CA SER A 214 2.56 13.75 2.63
C SER A 214 2.60 12.32 3.13
N ILE A 215 1.81 11.43 2.53
CA ILE A 215 1.80 10.00 2.89
C ILE A 215 3.16 9.37 2.60
N ALA A 216 3.69 9.50 1.39
CA ALA A 216 4.96 8.89 1.03
C ALA A 216 6.11 9.42 1.90
N LEU A 217 6.11 10.73 2.18
CA LEU A 217 7.11 11.34 3.05
C LEU A 217 7.04 10.80 4.48
N ALA A 218 5.84 10.72 5.06
CA ALA A 218 5.65 10.19 6.41
C ALA A 218 6.10 8.73 6.52
N GLU A 219 5.73 7.90 5.53
CA GLU A 219 6.12 6.49 5.51
C GLU A 219 7.63 6.29 5.36
N LEU A 220 8.29 7.05 4.47
CA LEU A 220 9.74 6.99 4.29
C LEU A 220 10.51 7.48 5.53
N LYS A 221 10.04 8.55 6.18
CA LYS A 221 10.65 9.04 7.43
C LYS A 221 10.47 8.06 8.57
N GLU A 222 9.27 7.49 8.74
CA GLU A 222 9.01 6.47 9.75
C GLU A 222 9.95 5.27 9.58
N ASP A 223 10.14 4.82 8.34
CA ASP A 223 11.01 3.68 8.04
C ASP A 223 12.48 4.03 8.20
N ARG A 224 12.92 5.22 7.77
CA ARG A 224 14.27 5.72 8.03
C ARG A 224 14.56 5.76 9.53
N ASP A 225 13.70 6.41 10.32
CA ASP A 225 13.90 6.57 11.76
C ASP A 225 13.91 5.20 12.47
N TYR A 226 13.08 4.27 11.99
CA TYR A 226 13.12 2.88 12.45
C TYR A 226 14.46 2.22 12.15
N LEU A 227 14.97 2.31 10.92
CA LEU A 227 16.25 1.69 10.53
C LEU A 227 17.46 2.34 11.24
N ASP A 228 17.44 3.67 11.38
CA ASP A 228 18.47 4.45 12.09
C ASP A 228 18.56 4.03 13.57
N ALA A 229 17.43 3.71 14.22
CA ALA A 229 17.41 3.19 15.59
C ALA A 229 18.14 1.83 15.77
N TYR A 230 18.40 1.13 14.67
CA TYR A 230 19.18 -0.10 14.61
C TYR A 230 20.54 0.08 13.89
N GLY A 231 20.98 1.32 13.66
CA GLY A 231 22.26 1.65 13.05
C GLY A 231 22.33 1.41 11.54
N ILE A 232 21.20 1.36 10.85
CA ILE A 232 21.13 1.21 9.40
C ILE A 232 20.76 2.55 8.79
N GLU A 233 21.76 3.23 8.25
CA GLU A 233 21.62 4.57 7.70
C GLU A 233 21.40 4.54 6.17
N GLY A 234 21.14 5.71 5.58
CA GLY A 234 21.09 5.89 4.13
C GLY A 234 19.75 5.49 3.48
N TYR A 235 18.68 5.35 4.27
CA TYR A 235 17.36 5.01 3.76
C TYR A 235 16.69 6.21 3.05
N PHE A 236 16.67 6.18 1.71
CA PHE A 236 15.98 7.12 0.81
C PHE A 236 16.23 8.63 1.05
N PRO A 237 17.48 9.10 1.33
CA PRO A 237 17.71 10.49 1.68
C PRO A 237 17.32 11.49 0.58
N LYS A 238 17.52 11.15 -0.70
CA LYS A 238 17.24 12.10 -1.80
C LYS A 238 15.75 12.20 -2.10
N SER A 239 15.04 11.08 -2.08
CA SER A 239 13.60 11.04 -2.28
C SER A 239 12.87 11.75 -1.15
N ILE A 240 13.31 11.57 0.11
CA ILE A 240 12.79 12.32 1.26
C ILE A 240 12.95 13.82 1.04
N ALA A 241 14.15 14.29 0.69
CA ALA A 241 14.41 15.71 0.45
C ALA A 241 13.56 16.27 -0.72
N ALA A 242 13.36 15.49 -1.78
CA ALA A 242 12.54 15.90 -2.91
C ALA A 242 11.06 16.07 -2.52
N LEU A 243 10.51 15.16 -1.71
CA LEU A 243 9.13 15.25 -1.20
C LEU A 243 8.95 16.42 -0.22
N GLU A 244 9.93 16.68 0.65
CA GLU A 244 9.95 17.86 1.52
C GLU A 244 9.95 19.16 0.73
N GLY A 245 10.71 19.23 -0.36
CA GLY A 245 10.72 20.36 -1.28
C GLY A 245 9.33 20.63 -1.87
N ILE A 246 8.66 19.58 -2.35
CA ILE A 246 7.30 19.68 -2.91
C ILE A 246 6.30 20.19 -1.86
N LEU A 247 6.33 19.70 -0.61
CA LEU A 247 5.43 20.19 0.44
C LEU A 247 5.72 21.65 0.83
N SER A 248 6.98 22.05 0.81
CA SER A 248 7.38 23.42 1.08
C SER A 248 6.84 24.37 0.00
N GLU A 249 6.96 24.00 -1.28
CA GLU A 249 6.37 24.75 -2.39
C GLU A 249 4.84 24.85 -2.31
N GLN A 250 4.17 23.77 -1.88
CA GLN A 250 2.71 23.76 -1.69
C GLN A 250 2.24 24.61 -0.51
N SER A 251 3.05 24.74 0.54
CA SER A 251 2.74 25.55 1.72
C SER A 251 2.94 27.05 1.49
N PHE A 252 3.78 27.43 0.51
CA PHE A 252 4.01 28.82 0.11
C PHE A 252 3.76 29.03 -1.39
N PRO A 253 2.50 28.98 -1.85
CA PRO A 253 2.15 29.29 -3.24
C PRO A 253 2.19 30.81 -3.44
N GLY A 254 3.38 31.43 -3.36
CA GLY A 254 3.47 32.90 -3.46
C GLY A 254 4.78 33.52 -2.97
N ALA A 255 5.88 33.27 -3.67
CA ALA A 255 7.00 34.21 -3.74
C ALA A 255 7.29 34.64 -5.19
N ALA A 256 6.22 34.74 -6.00
CA ALA A 256 6.18 35.50 -7.24
C ALA A 256 5.00 36.49 -7.06
N SER A 257 5.10 37.81 -7.22
CA SER A 257 6.04 38.71 -7.91
C SER A 257 6.04 40.09 -7.20
N PRO A 258 6.78 41.10 -7.70
CA PRO A 258 6.05 42.02 -8.57
C PRO A 258 6.78 42.31 -9.88
N SER A 259 6.04 42.15 -10.96
CA SER A 259 6.16 43.00 -12.14
C SER A 259 6.12 44.48 -11.67
N GLY A 260 7.26 45.15 -11.67
CA GLY A 260 7.34 46.59 -11.91
C GLY A 260 8.03 46.73 -13.26
N GLY A 261 7.37 47.15 -14.32
CA GLY A 261 6.55 48.35 -14.41
C GLY A 261 7.36 49.34 -15.23
N SER A 262 7.15 49.32 -16.55
CA SER A 262 7.75 50.27 -17.47
C SER A 262 7.37 51.70 -17.09
N ALA A 263 8.36 52.58 -17.05
CA ALA A 263 8.27 53.96 -17.51
C ALA A 263 9.64 54.35 -18.09
#